data_AF-A0A5C6C6T7-F1
#
_entry.id   AF-A0A5C6C6T7-F1
#
_cell.length_a   1.000
_cell.length_b   1.000
_cell.length_c   1.000
_cell.angle_alpha   90.00
_cell.angle_beta   90.00
_cell.angle_gamma   90.00
#
_symmetry.space_group_name_H-M   'P 1'
#
loop_
_entity.id
_entity.type
_entity.pdbx_description
1 polymer ?
#
loop_
_entity_poly.entity_id
_entity_poly.type
_entity_poly.pdbx_seq_one_letter_code
_entity_poly.pdbx_strand_id
1 'polypeptide(L)'
;MFGITSPDDLLLIESVAMVQQICTPVTVSFDDAAVADYFDDQIDEGHTPETCGRIWLHTHPGSSPLPSGTDEETFQRAFGSPDWAVMFIVARGGATYARLRMNVGPGCNKRLAVEVDYDTEFPEADQDLWESEYEAAVTVHDPFTRRPRTLSSDPFEWRDDTGWSESEWVAS
;
A
#
# COMPACT_ATOMS: atom_id res chain seq x y z
N MET A 1 -0.93 2.74 -0.54
CA MET A 1 -1.28 4.06 0.07
C MET A 1 -0.16 5.08 -0.14
N PHE A 2 -0.47 6.38 -0.10
CA PHE A 2 0.52 7.47 -0.07
C PHE A 2 0.65 8.06 1.33
N GLY A 3 1.86 8.48 1.69
CA GLY A 3 2.13 9.18 2.95
C GLY A 3 2.14 10.68 2.72
N ILE A 4 1.35 11.39 3.51
CA ILE A 4 1.32 12.85 3.54
C ILE A 4 2.19 13.30 4.71
N THR A 5 3.16 14.17 4.41
CA THR A 5 4.21 14.56 5.35
C THR A 5 4.07 16.00 5.80
N SER A 6 4.71 16.28 6.94
CA SER A 6 4.91 17.64 7.41
C SER A 6 5.76 18.44 6.40
N PRO A 7 5.41 19.70 6.10
CA PRO A 7 6.26 20.55 5.25
C PRO A 7 7.59 20.91 5.93
N ASP A 8 7.66 20.83 7.27
CA ASP A 8 8.87 21.12 8.05
C ASP A 8 9.78 19.89 8.23
N ASP A 9 9.22 18.68 8.12
CA ASP A 9 9.96 17.42 8.11
C ASP A 9 9.35 16.42 7.11
N LEU A 10 9.98 16.31 5.94
CA LEU A 10 9.51 15.46 4.84
C LEU A 10 9.63 13.95 5.11
N LEU A 11 10.18 13.52 6.25
CA LEU A 11 10.18 12.12 6.68
C LEU A 11 9.20 11.85 7.83
N LEU A 12 8.54 12.87 8.37
CA LEU A 12 7.45 12.74 9.33
C LEU A 12 6.13 12.60 8.57
N ILE A 13 5.51 11.42 8.67
CA ILE A 13 4.19 11.14 8.09
C ILE A 13 3.14 11.57 9.10
N GLU A 14 2.28 12.50 8.70
CA GLU A 14 1.20 13.05 9.55
C GLU A 14 -0.17 12.52 9.14
N SER A 15 -0.32 12.06 7.90
CA SER A 15 -1.54 11.44 7.39
C SER A 15 -1.22 10.41 6.29
N VAL A 16 -2.16 9.54 6.00
CA VAL A 16 -2.07 8.54 4.92
C VAL A 16 -3.31 8.62 4.06
N ALA A 17 -3.12 8.53 2.74
CA ALA A 17 -4.21 8.52 1.78
C ALA A 17 -4.27 7.19 1.03
N MET A 18 -5.44 6.55 1.03
CA MET A 18 -5.69 5.40 0.18
C MET A 18 -6.17 5.86 -1.20
N VAL A 19 -5.50 5.33 -2.23
CA VAL A 19 -5.86 5.59 -3.63
C VAL A 19 -6.48 4.31 -4.18
N GLN A 20 -7.44 4.46 -5.10
CA GLN A 20 -8.05 3.30 -5.75
C GLN A 20 -6.98 2.41 -6.38
N GLN A 21 -6.99 1.14 -6.00
CA GLN A 21 -5.95 0.21 -6.37
C GLN A 21 -6.50 -1.21 -6.55
N ILE A 22 -5.86 -1.91 -7.47
CA ILE A 22 -6.11 -3.33 -7.70
C ILE A 22 -5.01 -4.13 -7.01
N CYS A 23 -5.43 -4.95 -6.07
CA CYS A 23 -4.57 -5.75 -5.23
C CYS A 23 -4.68 -7.24 -5.60
N THR A 24 -3.54 -7.91 -5.70
CA THR A 24 -3.46 -9.38 -5.59
C THR A 24 -2.68 -9.72 -4.31
N PRO A 25 -2.61 -10.99 -3.88
CA PRO A 25 -1.83 -11.36 -2.70
C PRO A 25 -0.35 -10.96 -2.73
N VAL A 26 0.21 -10.64 -3.92
CA VAL A 26 1.64 -10.35 -4.12
C VAL A 26 1.91 -9.10 -4.95
N THR A 27 0.88 -8.40 -5.44
CA THR A 27 1.06 -7.23 -6.31
C THR A 27 0.07 -6.13 -5.96
N VAL A 28 0.52 -4.88 -6.02
CA VAL A 28 -0.37 -3.71 -6.10
C VAL A 28 -0.19 -3.04 -7.46
N SER A 29 -1.30 -2.65 -8.08
CA SER A 29 -1.30 -1.77 -9.24
C SER A 29 -2.20 -0.58 -8.96
N PHE A 30 -1.61 0.61 -9.01
CA PHE A 30 -2.37 1.85 -8.95
C PHE A 30 -3.15 2.07 -10.24
N ASP A 31 -4.36 2.59 -10.10
CA ASP A 31 -5.08 3.18 -11.23
C ASP A 31 -4.48 4.56 -11.53
N ASP A 32 -3.95 4.75 -12.75
CA ASP A 32 -3.25 5.99 -13.12
C ASP A 32 -4.18 7.22 -13.06
N ALA A 33 -5.50 7.06 -13.25
CA ALA A 33 -6.47 8.15 -13.10
C ALA A 33 -6.70 8.46 -11.62
N ALA A 34 -6.83 7.44 -10.77
CA ALA A 34 -6.97 7.64 -9.33
C ALA A 34 -5.74 8.31 -8.69
N VAL A 35 -4.53 8.03 -9.20
CA VAL A 35 -3.31 8.74 -8.76
C VAL A 35 -3.33 10.19 -9.20
N ALA A 36 -3.83 10.50 -10.39
CA ALA A 36 -3.97 11.88 -10.85
C ALA A 36 -4.99 12.66 -10.01
N ASP A 37 -6.17 12.06 -9.78
CA ASP A 37 -7.23 12.63 -8.93
C ASP A 37 -6.68 12.89 -7.51
N TYR A 38 -5.93 11.94 -6.94
CA TYR A 38 -5.25 12.14 -5.65
C TYR A 38 -4.34 13.37 -5.65
N PHE A 39 -3.51 13.56 -6.68
CA PHE A 39 -2.63 14.73 -6.72
C PHE A 39 -3.41 16.05 -6.85
N ASP A 40 -4.49 16.06 -7.64
CA ASP A 40 -5.35 17.24 -7.78
C ASP A 40 -6.03 17.59 -6.44
N ASP A 41 -6.63 16.60 -5.76
CA ASP A 41 -7.26 16.78 -4.44
C ASP A 41 -6.26 17.31 -3.40
N GLN A 42 -5.05 16.74 -3.36
CA GLN A 42 -4.01 17.15 -2.41
C GLN A 42 -3.50 18.58 -2.69
N ILE A 43 -3.43 18.99 -3.96
CA ILE A 43 -3.06 20.36 -4.32
C ILE A 43 -4.15 21.34 -3.90
N ASP A 44 -5.43 20.98 -4.05
CA ASP A 44 -6.57 21.79 -3.61
C ASP A 44 -6.60 21.95 -2.07
N GLU A 45 -6.15 20.92 -1.33
CA GLU A 45 -5.93 20.95 0.12
C GLU A 45 -4.69 21.74 0.54
N GLY A 46 -3.85 22.16 -0.41
CA GLY A 46 -2.67 23.00 -0.19
C GLY A 46 -1.36 22.24 0.00
N HIS A 47 -1.35 20.92 -0.21
CA HIS A 47 -0.14 20.13 -0.21
C HIS A 47 0.70 20.35 -1.47
N THR A 48 2.00 20.11 -1.37
CA THR A 48 2.89 20.10 -2.53
C THR A 48 3.18 18.67 -2.97
N PRO A 49 3.60 18.43 -4.22
CA PRO A 49 4.06 17.10 -4.64
C PRO A 49 5.19 16.52 -3.77
N GLU A 50 5.93 17.37 -3.05
CA GLU A 50 6.99 16.97 -2.12
C GLU A 50 6.43 16.44 -0.80
N THR A 51 5.27 16.92 -0.35
CA THR A 51 4.64 16.48 0.91
C THR A 51 3.69 15.31 0.71
N CYS A 52 3.03 15.17 -0.44
CA CYS A 52 2.03 14.12 -0.66
C CYS A 52 2.46 13.03 -1.67
N GLY A 53 3.55 13.23 -2.42
CA GLY A 53 3.91 12.38 -3.57
C GLY A 53 5.17 11.54 -3.43
N ARG A 54 5.82 11.55 -2.26
CA ARG A 54 7.19 11.01 -2.11
C ARG A 54 7.28 9.70 -1.35
N ILE A 55 6.27 9.35 -0.57
CA ILE A 55 6.27 8.18 0.30
C ILE A 55 5.20 7.20 -0.15
N TRP A 56 5.63 6.01 -0.56
CA TRP A 56 4.74 4.89 -0.83
C TRP A 56 4.69 3.97 0.39
N LEU A 57 3.50 3.81 0.95
CA LEU A 57 3.21 2.85 2.02
C LEU A 57 2.44 1.67 1.45
N HIS A 58 2.88 0.46 1.78
CA HIS A 58 2.09 -0.74 1.54
C HIS A 58 2.28 -1.80 2.63
N THR A 59 1.36 -2.76 2.65
CA THR A 59 1.28 -3.82 3.66
C THR A 59 1.61 -5.18 3.06
N HIS A 60 2.29 -6.02 3.84
CA HIS A 60 2.51 -7.42 3.52
C HIS A 60 1.66 -8.33 4.41
N PRO A 61 0.86 -9.25 3.84
CA PRO A 61 0.05 -10.18 4.64
C PRO A 61 0.90 -11.21 5.39
N GLY A 62 2.14 -11.45 4.92
CA GLY A 62 3.13 -12.28 5.61
C GLY A 62 3.92 -11.53 6.68
N SER A 63 4.81 -12.24 7.38
CA SER A 63 5.63 -11.68 8.47
C SER A 63 6.91 -10.97 7.99
N SER A 64 7.19 -10.96 6.68
CA SER A 64 8.40 -10.37 6.12
C SER A 64 8.13 -8.97 5.57
N PRO A 65 8.77 -7.92 6.11
CA PRO A 65 8.66 -6.58 5.56
C PRO A 65 9.65 -6.31 4.42
N LEU A 66 10.43 -7.31 3.99
CA LEU A 66 11.39 -7.11 2.89
C LEU A 66 10.66 -6.95 1.56
N PRO A 67 11.07 -6.01 0.69
CA PRO A 67 10.47 -5.84 -0.61
C PRO A 67 10.68 -7.07 -1.49
N SER A 68 9.64 -7.43 -2.23
CA SER A 68 9.66 -8.41 -3.31
C SER A 68 10.15 -7.77 -4.62
N GLY A 69 10.36 -8.60 -5.65
CA GLY A 69 10.70 -8.10 -6.98
C GLY A 69 9.60 -7.22 -7.59
N THR A 70 8.33 -7.52 -7.28
CA THR A 70 7.20 -6.71 -7.71
C THR A 70 7.20 -5.35 -7.03
N ASP A 71 7.50 -5.28 -5.73
CA ASP A 71 7.55 -4.00 -5.01
C ASP A 71 8.64 -3.10 -5.58
N GLU A 72 9.80 -3.67 -5.92
CA GLU A 72 10.89 -2.92 -6.59
C GLU A 72 10.48 -2.41 -7.98
N GLU A 73 9.76 -3.21 -8.77
CA GLU A 73 9.28 -2.81 -10.09
C GLU A 73 8.23 -1.69 -9.99
N THR A 74 7.23 -1.85 -9.11
CA THR A 74 6.20 -0.83 -8.87
C THR A 74 6.84 0.47 -8.36
N PHE A 75 7.78 0.38 -7.42
CA PHE A 75 8.49 1.56 -6.92
C PHE A 75 9.32 2.25 -8.00
N GLN A 76 10.00 1.48 -8.85
CA GLN A 76 10.76 2.05 -9.97
C GLN A 76 9.84 2.72 -11.00
N ARG A 77 8.66 2.15 -11.28
CA ARG A 77 7.69 2.71 -12.23
C ARG A 77 7.05 4.00 -11.70
N ALA A 78 6.53 3.97 -10.48
CA ALA A 78 5.72 5.07 -9.93
C ALA A 78 6.57 6.14 -9.21
N PHE A 79 7.69 5.75 -8.60
CA PHE A 79 8.52 6.62 -7.76
C PHE A 79 9.99 6.67 -8.21
N GLY A 80 10.27 6.27 -9.47
CA GLY A 80 11.61 6.30 -10.03
C GLY A 80 12.07 7.66 -10.58
N SER A 81 11.14 8.57 -10.87
CA SER A 81 11.42 9.89 -11.44
C SER A 81 11.65 11.03 -10.42
N PRO A 82 11.00 11.07 -9.24
CA PRO A 82 11.30 12.05 -8.19
C PRO A 82 12.78 12.19 -7.83
N ASP A 83 13.19 13.36 -7.33
CA ASP A 83 14.56 13.55 -6.80
C ASP A 83 14.87 12.60 -5.64
N TRP A 84 13.84 12.26 -4.87
CA TRP A 84 13.88 11.26 -3.82
C TRP A 84 12.49 10.62 -3.63
N ALA A 85 12.47 9.40 -3.09
CA ALA A 85 11.25 8.73 -2.69
C ALA A 85 11.53 7.70 -1.58
N VAL A 86 10.51 7.37 -0.80
CA VAL A 86 10.58 6.35 0.25
C VAL A 86 9.62 5.21 -0.08
N MET A 87 10.13 3.98 0.01
CA MET A 87 9.30 2.78 0.10
C MET A 87 9.19 2.40 1.57
N PHE A 88 7.97 2.30 2.07
CA PHE A 88 7.66 1.90 3.43
C PHE A 88 6.71 0.69 3.45
N ILE A 89 7.14 -0.38 4.11
CA ILE A 89 6.43 -1.65 4.16
C ILE A 89 6.12 -1.98 5.62
N VAL A 90 4.87 -2.33 5.89
CA VAL A 90 4.43 -2.87 7.18
C VAL A 90 3.98 -4.32 6.97
N ALA A 91 4.66 -5.25 7.60
CA ALA A 91 4.30 -6.66 7.58
C ALA A 91 3.41 -7.03 8.77
N ARG A 92 2.69 -8.14 8.64
CA ARG A 92 1.85 -8.70 9.71
C ARG A 92 2.68 -8.85 11.00
N GLY A 93 2.12 -8.35 12.11
CA GLY A 93 2.79 -8.32 13.41
C GLY A 93 3.65 -7.08 13.65
N GLY A 94 3.59 -6.08 12.75
CA GLY A 94 4.21 -4.76 12.96
C GLY A 94 5.68 -4.67 12.58
N ALA A 95 6.23 -5.68 11.90
CA ALA A 95 7.60 -5.60 11.38
C ALA A 95 7.64 -4.60 10.20
N THR A 96 8.65 -3.73 10.16
CA THR A 96 8.71 -2.64 9.17
C THR A 96 9.97 -2.64 8.33
N TYR A 97 9.86 -2.06 7.13
CA TYR A 97 10.96 -1.76 6.23
C TYR A 97 10.77 -0.37 5.66
N ALA A 98 11.75 0.50 5.82
CA ALA A 98 11.78 1.81 5.19
C ALA A 98 13.09 1.98 4.41
N ARG A 99 13.00 2.38 3.13
CA ARG A 99 14.16 2.71 2.31
C ARG A 99 13.93 4.03 1.59
N LEU A 100 14.80 4.99 1.89
CA LEU A 100 14.99 6.20 1.10
C LEU A 100 15.80 5.87 -0.15
N ARG A 101 15.31 6.32 -1.30
CA ARG A 101 16.04 6.40 -2.55
C ARG A 101 16.23 7.86 -2.92
N MET A 102 17.46 8.24 -3.21
CA MET A 102 17.79 9.53 -3.83
C MET A 102 18.20 9.27 -5.28
N ASN A 103 17.62 10.03 -6.20
CA ASN A 103 17.91 9.99 -7.63
C ASN A 103 18.79 11.17 -8.08
N VAL A 104 19.00 12.16 -7.21
CA VAL A 104 19.93 13.28 -7.44
C VAL A 104 21.37 12.92 -7.07
N GLY A 105 22.34 13.53 -7.76
CA GLY A 105 23.76 13.29 -7.54
C GLY A 105 24.19 11.88 -7.97
N PRO A 106 25.09 11.19 -7.23
CA PRO A 106 25.47 9.81 -7.57
C PRO A 106 24.31 8.80 -7.39
N GLY A 107 23.18 9.26 -6.85
CA GLY A 107 22.09 8.42 -6.36
C GLY A 107 22.51 7.62 -5.13
N CYS A 108 21.57 7.31 -4.24
CA CYS A 108 21.84 6.35 -3.17
C CYS A 108 20.56 5.73 -2.64
N ASN A 109 20.71 4.57 -2.01
CA ASN A 109 19.66 3.94 -1.22
C ASN A 109 20.11 3.87 0.23
N LYS A 110 19.25 4.30 1.16
CA LYS A 110 19.53 4.25 2.59
C LYS A 110 18.36 3.66 3.35
N ARG A 111 18.64 2.68 4.21
CA ARG A 111 17.66 2.14 5.13
C ARG A 111 17.40 3.15 6.24
N LEU A 112 16.12 3.43 6.48
CA LEU A 112 15.69 4.35 7.53
C LEU A 112 15.33 3.56 8.79
N ALA A 113 15.60 4.16 9.95
CA ALA A 113 14.97 3.74 11.19
C ALA A 113 13.53 4.25 11.18
N VAL A 114 12.63 3.50 11.82
CA VAL A 114 11.20 3.79 11.85
C VAL A 114 10.81 3.88 13.31
N GLU A 115 10.15 4.97 13.66
CA GLU A 115 9.61 5.23 14.98
C GLU A 115 8.17 5.71 14.81
N VAL A 116 7.31 5.34 15.76
CA VAL A 116 5.93 5.80 15.82
C VAL A 116 5.85 6.75 16.99
N ASP A 117 5.45 7.99 16.72
CA ASP A 117 5.13 8.95 17.76
C ASP A 117 3.73 8.65 18.30
N TYR A 118 3.66 8.23 19.56
CA TYR A 118 2.39 7.95 20.26
C TYR A 118 1.88 9.15 21.07
N ASP A 119 2.64 10.25 21.12
CA ASP A 119 2.26 11.47 21.86
C ASP A 119 1.34 12.38 21.03
N THR A 120 1.20 12.10 19.73
CA THR A 120 0.37 12.86 18.78
C THR A 120 -0.87 12.05 18.40
N GLU A 121 -2.03 12.72 18.34
CA GLU A 121 -3.27 12.10 17.85
C GLU A 121 -3.17 11.83 16.35
N PHE A 122 -3.58 10.63 15.92
CA PHE A 122 -3.61 10.23 14.51
C PHE A 122 -5.05 9.80 14.16
N PRO A 123 -5.89 10.71 13.63
CA PRO A 123 -7.31 10.46 13.36
C PRO A 123 -7.56 9.24 12.46
N GLU A 124 -6.66 8.97 11.51
CA GLU A 124 -6.72 7.86 10.57
C GLU A 124 -6.42 6.50 11.23
N ALA A 125 -6.19 6.46 12.55
CA ALA A 125 -6.15 5.22 13.34
C ALA A 125 -7.57 4.70 13.70
N ASP A 126 -8.64 5.44 13.39
CA ASP A 126 -10.01 4.98 13.57
C ASP A 126 -10.30 3.79 12.64
N GLN A 127 -10.53 2.62 13.23
CA GLN A 127 -10.67 1.36 12.51
C GLN A 127 -11.92 1.32 11.63
N ASP A 128 -13.03 1.90 12.08
CA ASP A 128 -14.30 1.84 11.35
C ASP A 128 -14.24 2.74 10.10
N LEU A 129 -13.62 3.92 10.24
CA LEU A 129 -13.37 4.82 9.11
C LEU A 129 -12.38 4.22 8.13
N TRP A 130 -11.30 3.62 8.63
CA TRP A 130 -10.29 2.99 7.79
C TRP A 130 -10.85 1.78 7.02
N GLU A 131 -11.65 0.92 7.67
CA GLU A 131 -12.28 -0.22 7.00
C GLU A 131 -13.22 0.24 5.88
N SER A 132 -13.98 1.33 6.11
CA SER A 132 -14.85 1.92 5.09
C SER A 132 -14.07 2.47 3.89
N GLU A 133 -12.94 3.15 4.13
CA GLU A 133 -12.04 3.64 3.08
C GLU A 133 -11.42 2.48 2.30
N TYR A 134 -10.97 1.44 3.02
CA TYR A 134 -10.40 0.24 2.43
C TYR A 134 -11.38 -0.46 1.48
N GLU A 135 -12.62 -0.70 1.92
CA GLU A 135 -13.64 -1.34 1.09
C GLU A 135 -13.99 -0.52 -0.16
N ALA A 136 -13.91 0.82 -0.08
CA ALA A 136 -14.19 1.70 -1.20
C ALA A 136 -13.03 1.78 -2.21
N ALA A 137 -11.78 1.73 -1.74
CA ALA A 137 -10.59 1.97 -2.56
C ALA A 137 -9.90 0.67 -3.04
N VAL A 138 -10.04 -0.45 -2.33
CA VAL A 138 -9.30 -1.68 -2.61
C VAL A 138 -10.17 -2.70 -3.34
N THR A 139 -9.82 -2.98 -4.60
CA THR A 139 -10.40 -4.10 -5.33
C THR A 139 -9.46 -5.30 -5.28
N VAL A 140 -9.90 -6.37 -4.60
CA VAL A 140 -9.13 -7.62 -4.52
C VAL A 140 -9.38 -8.49 -5.75
N HIS A 141 -8.33 -8.70 -6.54
CA HIS A 141 -8.31 -9.69 -7.60
C HIS A 141 -7.55 -10.93 -7.14
N ASP A 142 -8.27 -12.03 -6.90
CA ASP A 142 -7.64 -13.33 -6.69
C ASP A 142 -7.37 -14.02 -8.04
N PRO A 143 -6.10 -14.15 -8.49
CA PRO A 143 -5.77 -14.88 -9.71
C PRO A 143 -6.04 -16.40 -9.59
N PHE A 144 -6.32 -16.92 -8.39
CA PHE A 144 -6.60 -18.33 -8.11
C PHE A 144 -8.09 -18.66 -7.95
N THR A 145 -8.99 -17.67 -8.04
CA THR A 145 -10.44 -17.94 -8.12
C THR A 145 -10.72 -18.71 -9.42
N ARG A 146 -10.72 -20.04 -9.31
CA ARG A 146 -11.20 -20.92 -10.37
C ARG A 146 -12.62 -20.52 -10.69
N ARG A 147 -12.87 -19.95 -11.89
CA ARG A 147 -14.20 -20.03 -12.49
C ARG A 147 -14.63 -21.49 -12.43
N PRO A 148 -15.78 -21.85 -11.84
CA PRO A 148 -16.26 -23.21 -11.91
C PRO A 148 -16.37 -23.55 -13.39
N ARG A 149 -15.53 -24.49 -13.86
CA ARG A 149 -15.78 -25.17 -15.13
C ARG A 149 -17.14 -25.82 -14.94
N THR A 150 -18.16 -25.29 -15.62
CA THR A 150 -19.40 -26.03 -15.83
C THR A 150 -19.06 -27.25 -16.67
N LEU A 151 -18.70 -28.34 -15.99
CA LEU A 151 -18.67 -29.68 -16.54
C LEU A 151 -19.53 -30.54 -15.63
N SER A 152 -20.57 -31.06 -16.25
CA SER A 152 -21.54 -32.02 -15.75
C SER A 152 -20.95 -33.02 -14.76
N SER A 153 -21.58 -33.07 -13.57
CA SER A 153 -21.84 -34.23 -12.72
C SER A 153 -20.70 -35.24 -12.52
N ASP A 154 -20.11 -35.24 -11.32
CA ASP A 154 -19.74 -36.49 -10.63
C ASP A 154 -19.89 -36.35 -9.10
N PRO A 155 -20.40 -37.37 -8.38
CA PRO A 155 -20.83 -37.28 -6.99
C PRO A 155 -19.71 -37.70 -6.04
N PHE A 156 -18.91 -36.74 -5.59
CA PHE A 156 -18.12 -36.91 -4.38
C PHE A 156 -18.08 -35.57 -3.64
N GLU A 157 -19.11 -35.33 -2.83
CA GLU A 157 -19.18 -34.18 -1.94
C GLU A 157 -18.09 -34.32 -0.87
N TRP A 158 -16.97 -33.61 -1.08
CA TRP A 158 -16.11 -33.25 0.02
C TRP A 158 -16.79 -32.08 0.74
N ARG A 159 -17.34 -32.35 1.93
CA ARG A 159 -17.83 -31.33 2.84
C ARG A 159 -16.61 -30.59 3.41
N ASP A 160 -16.40 -29.38 2.93
CA ASP A 160 -15.52 -28.44 3.59
C ASP A 160 -16.26 -27.83 4.79
N ASP A 161 -16.13 -28.48 5.95
CA ASP A 161 -16.61 -27.98 7.24
C ASP A 161 -15.60 -26.98 7.85
N THR A 162 -14.98 -26.15 7.02
CA THR A 162 -14.16 -25.03 7.46
C THR A 162 -14.86 -23.73 7.06
N GLY A 163 -15.67 -23.19 7.97
CA GLY A 163 -16.34 -21.90 7.81
C GLY A 163 -15.37 -20.72 7.82
N TRP A 164 -14.37 -20.72 6.94
CA TRP A 164 -13.33 -19.70 6.81
C TRP A 164 -13.54 -18.98 5.47
N SER A 165 -13.82 -17.68 5.53
CA SER A 165 -13.85 -16.82 4.34
C SER A 165 -12.41 -16.49 3.93
N GLU A 166 -11.99 -16.93 2.74
CA GLU A 166 -10.67 -16.69 2.14
C GLU A 166 -10.36 -15.20 1.82
N SER A 167 -11.14 -14.24 2.32
CA SER A 167 -10.90 -12.79 2.14
C SER A 167 -9.88 -12.20 3.13
N GLU A 168 -8.99 -13.01 3.69
CA GLU A 168 -8.06 -12.62 4.75
C GLU A 168 -6.78 -11.98 4.14
N TRP A 169 -6.79 -10.65 4.02
CA TRP A 169 -5.67 -9.72 3.80
C TRP A 169 -4.85 -9.87 2.51
N VAL A 170 -5.00 -8.90 1.60
CA VAL A 170 -4.14 -8.74 0.42
C VAL A 170 -3.22 -7.52 0.54
N ALA A 171 -2.10 -7.55 -0.20
CA ALA A 171 -1.15 -6.44 -0.24
C ALA A 171 -1.86 -5.16 -0.73
N SER A 172 -1.73 -4.07 0.03
CA SER A 172 -2.40 -2.77 -0.21
C SER A 172 -1.55 -1.60 0.26
#